data_AF-A0A9E5M6M9-F1
#
_entry.id   AF-A0A9E5M6M9-F1
#
_cell.length_a   1.000
_cell.length_b   1.000
_cell.length_c   1.000
_cell.angle_alpha   90.00
_cell.angle_beta   90.00
_cell.angle_gamma   90.00
#
_symmetry.space_group_name_H-M   'P 1'
#
loop_
_entity.id
_entity.type
_entity.pdbx_description
1 polymer ?
#
loop_
_entity_poly.entity_id
_entity_poly.type
_entity_poly.pdbx_seq_one_letter_code
_entity_poly.pdbx_strand_id
1 'polypeptide(L)'
;MTFSIHGLAVARGIAIGRAVLVASSRVDVAHYFIQPSQVEAEIDRLRQARDAVVEELKRLQKDLTNDAPPELGALLDVHLMLLEDESLSLGVRHWIENRLYNAEWAVASQMEVIGRQFDEMEDAYLRERKSDLEQVTERVLHFLKGGTSPVVRTKPQARPQQELQLGDTMDVPLVLVAHDLSPADMLQFKESVFTGFVTDVGGKTSHTAIVARSLDIPAVVGARSASQLIRQDDWIIIDGDMGVVIVDPSPIILAEYGFKQRQGDLERERLTRLRHTPAVTLDGQKIELLANIEMPEDAETAIRVGAVGVGLFRSEFLFMGRQGNLPDEEEQFQQYRRAVEGMQGLPVTIRTVDVGADKPLDEARHDAAHLNPALGLRAIRWSLADPEMFLTQLRAILRAAALGKVNLLVPMLAHASEIHQTMALVKQA
;
A
#
# COMPACT_ATOMS: atom_id res chain seq x y z
N MET A 1 4.51 -26.50 -17.59
CA MET A 1 5.24 -27.35 -16.63
C MET A 1 4.93 -26.79 -15.27
N THR A 2 4.44 -27.61 -14.34
CA THR A 2 4.12 -27.15 -12.98
C THR A 2 5.37 -26.75 -12.21
N PHE A 3 5.36 -25.57 -11.59
CA PHE A 3 6.42 -25.15 -10.67
C PHE A 3 5.84 -24.31 -9.53
N SER A 4 6.62 -24.16 -8.45
CA SER A 4 6.24 -23.38 -7.27
C SER A 4 7.19 -22.22 -7.04
N ILE A 5 6.63 -21.07 -6.66
CA ILE A 5 7.36 -19.87 -6.24
C ILE A 5 7.07 -19.64 -4.75
N HIS A 6 8.11 -19.32 -3.98
CA HIS A 6 8.00 -19.02 -2.57
C HIS A 6 8.10 -17.51 -2.34
N GLY A 7 7.22 -16.99 -1.48
CA GLY A 7 7.25 -15.61 -1.01
C GLY A 7 6.87 -15.53 0.47
N LEU A 8 6.42 -14.36 0.87
CA LEU A 8 5.96 -14.08 2.22
C LEU A 8 4.43 -14.19 2.26
N ALA A 9 3.94 -15.08 3.11
CA ALA A 9 2.53 -15.16 3.49
C ALA A 9 2.12 -13.86 4.20
N VAL A 10 1.13 -13.16 3.62
CA VAL A 10 0.63 -11.90 4.20
C VAL A 10 -0.83 -12.01 4.61
N ALA A 11 -1.66 -12.53 3.71
CA ALA A 11 -3.09 -12.74 3.91
C ALA A 11 -3.41 -14.20 3.65
N ARG A 12 -4.13 -14.82 4.60
CA ARG A 12 -4.38 -16.26 4.66
C ARG A 12 -5.46 -16.70 3.68
N GLY A 13 -5.52 -18.00 3.43
CA GLY A 13 -6.50 -18.62 2.56
C GLY A 13 -5.91 -19.06 1.23
N ILE A 14 -6.76 -19.69 0.42
CA ILE A 14 -6.39 -20.28 -0.85
C ILE A 14 -7.18 -19.57 -1.96
N ALA A 15 -6.45 -19.01 -2.93
CA ALA A 15 -7.04 -18.50 -4.15
C ALA A 15 -6.64 -19.39 -5.33
N ILE A 16 -7.59 -19.70 -6.21
CA ILE A 16 -7.37 -20.51 -7.41
C ILE A 16 -8.00 -19.76 -8.57
N GLY A 17 -7.20 -19.45 -9.59
CA GLY A 17 -7.70 -18.68 -10.72
C GLY A 17 -6.70 -18.52 -11.85
N ARG A 18 -7.08 -17.73 -12.85
CA ARG A 18 -6.24 -17.41 -14.00
C ARG A 18 -5.40 -16.17 -13.72
N ALA A 19 -4.11 -16.26 -14.05
CA ALA A 19 -3.16 -15.18 -13.87
C ALA A 19 -3.48 -14.00 -14.80
N VAL A 20 -3.60 -12.82 -14.21
CA VAL A 20 -3.63 -11.54 -14.91
C VAL A 20 -2.38 -10.79 -14.50
N LEU A 21 -1.45 -10.65 -15.43
CA LEU A 21 -0.27 -9.87 -15.20
C LEU A 21 -0.61 -8.39 -15.33
N VAL A 22 -0.47 -7.67 -14.23
CA VAL A 22 -0.24 -6.24 -14.32
C VAL A 22 1.21 -6.12 -14.70
N ALA A 23 1.43 -5.76 -15.97
CA ALA A 23 2.75 -5.48 -16.45
C ALA A 23 3.34 -4.42 -15.52
N SER A 24 4.34 -4.83 -14.73
CA SER A 24 5.41 -3.90 -14.45
C SER A 24 5.94 -3.51 -15.80
N SER A 25 5.62 -2.29 -16.15
CA SER A 25 6.29 -1.43 -17.10
C SER A 25 7.79 -1.30 -16.87
N ARG A 26 8.50 -2.40 -16.63
CA ARG A 26 9.77 -2.57 -17.33
C ARG A 26 9.40 -2.73 -18.79
N VAL A 27 9.12 -1.59 -19.40
CA VAL A 27 8.87 -1.46 -20.82
C VAL A 27 10.08 -2.11 -21.48
N ASP A 28 9.90 -3.31 -22.05
CA ASP A 28 10.90 -3.88 -22.94
C ASP A 28 10.98 -2.92 -24.13
N VAL A 29 11.93 -2.01 -24.07
CA VAL A 29 12.16 -1.02 -25.10
C VAL A 29 13.00 -1.67 -26.18
N ALA A 30 12.46 -1.75 -27.38
CA ALA A 30 13.25 -2.15 -28.54
C ALA A 30 14.37 -1.12 -28.77
N HIS A 31 15.61 -1.56 -28.72
CA HIS A 31 16.78 -0.74 -29.04
C HIS A 31 17.13 -0.91 -30.53
N TYR A 32 17.04 0.19 -31.28
CA TYR A 32 17.55 0.24 -32.65
C TYR A 32 18.10 1.62 -32.98
N PHE A 33 18.95 1.66 -34.00
CA PHE A 33 19.53 2.90 -34.49
C PHE A 33 18.63 3.53 -35.55
N ILE A 34 18.42 4.84 -35.45
CA ILE A 34 17.75 5.64 -36.47
C ILE A 34 18.75 6.19 -37.48
N GLN A 35 18.29 6.59 -38.66
CA GLN A 35 19.12 7.32 -39.62
C GLN A 35 19.23 8.80 -39.23
N PRO A 36 20.31 9.51 -39.59
CA PRO A 36 20.45 10.95 -39.31
C PRO A 36 19.29 11.80 -39.86
N SER A 37 18.67 11.38 -40.97
CA SER A 37 17.49 12.02 -41.56
C SER A 37 16.21 11.86 -40.73
N GLN A 38 16.18 10.92 -39.78
CA GLN A 38 15.01 10.61 -38.94
C GLN A 38 15.06 11.27 -37.57
N VAL A 39 16.17 11.95 -37.23
CA VAL A 39 16.38 12.58 -35.92
C VAL A 39 15.27 13.58 -35.58
N GLU A 40 14.93 14.47 -36.51
CA GLU A 40 13.89 15.49 -36.28
C GLU A 40 12.51 14.84 -36.08
N ALA A 41 12.18 13.82 -36.88
CA ALA A 41 10.92 13.08 -36.75
C ALA A 41 10.82 12.31 -35.41
N GLU A 42 11.94 11.75 -34.93
CA GLU A 42 11.99 11.01 -33.67
C GLU A 42 11.87 11.94 -32.45
N ILE A 43 12.47 13.12 -32.53
CA ILE A 43 12.31 14.18 -31.52
C ILE A 43 10.86 14.68 -31.48
N ASP A 44 10.23 14.87 -32.64
CA ASP A 44 8.82 15.27 -32.69
C ASP A 44 7.89 14.17 -32.14
N ARG A 45 8.19 12.89 -32.40
CA ARG A 45 7.45 11.76 -31.82
C ARG A 45 7.54 11.74 -30.29
N LEU A 46 8.73 11.99 -29.74
CA LEU A 46 8.93 12.15 -28.29
C LEU A 46 8.13 13.33 -27.73
N ARG A 47 8.18 14.49 -28.39
CA ARG A 47 7.43 15.68 -27.98
C ARG A 47 5.93 15.39 -27.94
N GLN A 48 5.38 14.74 -28.96
CA GLN A 48 3.96 14.38 -29.01
C GLN A 48 3.57 13.43 -27.87
N ALA A 49 4.41 12.43 -27.56
CA ALA A 49 4.16 11.51 -26.46
C ALA A 49 4.17 12.23 -25.09
N ARG A 50 5.14 13.13 -24.87
CA ARG A 50 5.19 13.96 -23.66
C ARG A 50 3.96 14.85 -23.54
N ASP A 51 3.59 15.56 -24.61
CA ASP A 51 2.44 16.48 -24.60
C ASP A 51 1.13 15.72 -24.33
N ALA A 52 1.00 14.49 -24.82
CA ALA A 52 -0.14 13.62 -24.52
C ALA A 52 -0.21 13.23 -23.03
N VAL A 53 0.93 12.91 -22.39
CA VAL A 53 0.99 12.64 -20.95
C VAL A 53 0.64 13.90 -20.14
N VAL A 54 1.16 15.07 -20.54
CA VAL A 54 0.84 16.35 -19.89
C VAL A 54 -0.66 16.64 -19.94
N GLU A 55 -1.31 16.43 -21.08
CA GLU A 55 -2.76 16.61 -21.21
C GLU A 55 -3.56 15.57 -20.39
N GLU A 56 -3.09 14.32 -20.30
CA GLU A 56 -3.69 13.30 -19.44
C GLU A 56 -3.62 13.70 -17.96
N LEU A 57 -2.46 14.12 -17.47
CA LEU A 57 -2.27 14.55 -16.08
C LEU A 57 -3.09 15.80 -15.75
N LYS A 58 -3.19 16.77 -16.66
CA LYS A 58 -4.05 17.95 -16.51
C LYS A 58 -5.53 17.60 -16.45
N ARG A 59 -5.97 16.54 -17.15
CA ARG A 59 -7.36 16.04 -17.04
C ARG A 59 -7.61 15.38 -15.70
N LEU A 60 -6.70 14.49 -15.27
CA LEU A 60 -6.77 13.87 -13.94
C LEU A 60 -6.81 14.92 -12.84
N GLN A 61 -6.03 15.99 -12.96
CA GLN A 61 -6.06 17.11 -12.01
C GLN A 61 -7.40 17.84 -11.97
N LYS A 62 -8.09 17.99 -13.11
CA LYS A 62 -9.42 18.62 -13.20
C LYS A 62 -10.55 17.73 -12.71
N ASP A 63 -10.40 16.41 -12.87
CA ASP A 63 -11.40 15.42 -12.46
C ASP A 63 -11.27 15.04 -10.97
N LEU A 64 -10.27 15.58 -10.26
CA LEU A 64 -10.17 15.49 -8.80
C LEU A 64 -11.37 16.17 -8.14
N THR A 65 -12.19 15.39 -7.45
CA THR A 65 -13.27 15.88 -6.60
C THR A 65 -12.72 16.53 -5.33
N ASN A 66 -13.50 17.42 -4.69
CA ASN A 66 -13.12 18.03 -3.40
C ASN A 66 -12.89 17.01 -2.26
N ASP A 67 -13.33 15.76 -2.42
CA ASP A 67 -13.10 14.65 -1.48
C ASP A 67 -11.76 13.91 -1.71
N ALA A 68 -10.98 14.28 -2.73
CA ALA A 68 -9.68 13.69 -2.98
C ALA A 68 -8.61 14.26 -2.03
N PRO A 69 -7.64 13.45 -1.57
CA PRO A 69 -6.57 13.93 -0.71
C PRO A 69 -5.78 15.06 -1.38
N PRO A 70 -5.48 16.16 -0.67
CA PRO A 70 -4.73 17.29 -1.23
C PRO A 70 -3.30 16.89 -1.66
N GLU A 71 -2.73 15.82 -1.09
CA GLU A 71 -1.43 15.28 -1.49
C GLU A 71 -1.43 14.75 -2.94
N LEU A 72 -2.58 14.30 -3.45
CA LEU A 72 -2.70 13.77 -4.80
C LEU A 72 -2.57 14.87 -5.84
N GLY A 73 -3.10 16.06 -5.57
CA GLY A 73 -2.91 17.25 -6.41
C GLY A 73 -1.43 17.63 -6.49
N ALA A 74 -0.76 17.68 -5.34
CA ALA A 74 0.67 18.00 -5.25
C ALA A 74 1.56 16.97 -5.98
N LEU A 75 1.20 15.69 -5.95
CA LEU A 75 1.92 14.63 -6.67
C LEU A 75 1.78 14.80 -8.20
N LEU A 76 0.58 15.11 -8.69
CA LEU A 76 0.37 15.39 -10.12
C LEU A 76 1.14 16.65 -10.56
N ASP A 77 1.24 17.67 -9.70
CA ASP A 77 2.05 18.85 -9.97
C ASP A 77 3.54 18.49 -10.09
N VAL A 78 4.07 17.63 -9.23
CA VAL A 78 5.45 17.13 -9.33
C VAL A 78 5.67 16.37 -10.64
N HIS A 79 4.74 15.50 -11.05
CA HIS A 79 4.83 14.80 -12.32
C HIS A 79 4.83 15.74 -13.53
N LEU A 80 4.01 16.80 -13.48
CA LEU A 80 3.99 17.86 -14.50
C LEU A 80 5.33 18.62 -14.54
N MET A 81 5.86 19.00 -13.37
CA MET A 81 7.17 19.66 -13.27
C MET A 81 8.30 18.81 -13.86
N LEU A 82 8.29 17.49 -13.60
CA LEU A 82 9.28 16.56 -14.16
C LEU A 82 9.17 16.46 -15.69
N LEU A 83 7.94 16.45 -16.25
CA LEU A 83 7.72 16.43 -17.70
C LEU A 83 8.13 17.74 -18.38
N GLU A 84 8.05 18.87 -17.66
CA GLU A 84 8.44 20.20 -18.12
C GLU A 84 9.94 20.51 -17.91
N ASP A 85 10.68 19.61 -17.24
CA ASP A 85 12.10 19.80 -16.96
C ASP A 85 12.95 19.83 -18.26
N GLU A 86 13.68 20.93 -18.45
CA GLU A 86 14.53 21.12 -19.61
C GLU A 86 15.76 20.21 -19.61
N SER A 87 16.32 19.89 -18.44
CA SER A 87 17.50 19.03 -18.33
C SER A 87 17.19 17.59 -18.77
N LEU A 88 16.00 17.11 -18.42
CA LEU A 88 15.45 15.83 -18.87
C LEU A 88 15.30 15.81 -20.39
N SER A 89 14.65 16.85 -20.93
CA SER A 89 14.38 16.99 -22.36
C SER A 89 15.66 17.10 -23.19
N LEU A 90 16.66 17.85 -22.72
CA LEU A 90 17.96 18.01 -23.36
C LEU A 90 18.77 16.70 -23.30
N GLY A 91 18.72 15.99 -22.18
CA GLY A 91 19.37 14.69 -22.02
C GLY A 91 18.84 13.64 -22.98
N VAL A 92 17.52 13.50 -23.09
CA VAL A 92 16.90 12.57 -24.06
C VAL A 92 17.23 12.96 -25.50
N ARG A 93 17.17 14.25 -25.83
CA ARG A 93 17.55 14.77 -27.16
C ARG A 93 19.00 14.43 -27.52
N HIS A 94 19.92 14.54 -26.55
CA HIS A 94 21.33 14.19 -26.78
C HIS A 94 21.51 12.74 -27.26
N TRP A 95 20.77 11.79 -26.68
CA TRP A 95 20.81 10.38 -27.08
C TRP A 95 20.28 10.18 -28.51
N ILE A 96 19.24 10.89 -28.91
CA ILE A 96 18.66 10.79 -30.27
C ILE A 96 19.59 11.45 -31.31
N GLU A 97 20.12 12.65 -31.03
CA GLU A 97 20.93 13.41 -32.00
C GLU A 97 22.34 12.83 -32.16
N ASN A 98 23.01 12.47 -31.05
CA ASN A 98 24.43 12.11 -31.09
C ASN A 98 24.69 10.60 -31.10
N ARG A 99 23.77 9.80 -30.56
CA ARG A 99 23.88 8.33 -30.56
C ARG A 99 22.94 7.65 -31.54
N LEU A 100 22.05 8.42 -32.18
CA LEU A 100 21.07 7.93 -33.15
C LEU A 100 20.19 6.82 -32.55
N TYR A 101 19.81 6.93 -31.29
CA TYR A 101 18.88 6.00 -30.65
C TYR A 101 17.43 6.36 -30.95
N ASN A 102 16.55 5.36 -30.99
CA ASN A 102 15.11 5.56 -31.02
C ASN A 102 14.59 6.20 -29.72
N ALA A 103 13.44 6.87 -29.79
CA ALA A 103 12.89 7.70 -28.72
C ALA A 103 12.70 6.93 -27.42
N GLU A 104 12.17 5.71 -27.47
CA GLU A 104 11.95 4.91 -26.27
C GLU A 104 13.28 4.58 -25.57
N TRP A 105 14.31 4.23 -26.35
CA TRP A 105 15.60 3.84 -25.77
C TRP A 105 16.34 5.05 -25.23
N ALA A 106 16.21 6.20 -25.89
CA ALA A 106 16.74 7.47 -25.42
C ALA A 106 16.10 7.91 -24.09
N VAL A 107 14.79 7.75 -23.95
CA VAL A 107 14.06 8.01 -22.69
C VAL A 107 14.55 7.05 -21.61
N ALA A 108 14.50 5.73 -21.84
CA ALA A 108 14.93 4.75 -20.85
C ALA A 108 16.38 4.96 -20.39
N SER A 109 17.29 5.24 -21.33
CA SER A 109 18.71 5.49 -21.04
C SER A 109 18.92 6.76 -20.20
N GLN A 110 18.22 7.85 -20.51
CA GLN A 110 18.35 9.08 -19.74
C GLN A 110 17.81 8.91 -18.32
N MET A 111 16.74 8.14 -18.16
CA MET A 111 16.11 7.88 -16.86
C MET A 111 16.95 6.96 -16.00
N GLU A 112 17.67 6.01 -16.60
CA GLU A 112 18.63 5.19 -15.87
C GLU A 112 19.79 6.04 -15.32
N VAL A 113 20.28 7.02 -16.09
CA VAL A 113 21.33 7.94 -15.65
C VAL A 113 20.85 8.78 -14.46
N ILE A 114 19.66 9.37 -14.57
CA ILE A 114 19.09 10.20 -13.51
C ILE A 114 18.70 9.35 -12.30
N GLY A 115 18.11 8.18 -12.51
CA GLY A 115 17.74 7.24 -11.45
C GLY A 115 18.94 6.77 -10.62
N ARG A 116 20.11 6.57 -11.23
CA ARG A 116 21.36 6.28 -10.51
C ARG A 116 21.81 7.46 -9.65
N GLN A 117 21.66 8.69 -10.13
CA GLN A 117 21.96 9.89 -9.33
C GLN A 117 21.05 9.96 -8.10
N PHE A 118 19.77 9.60 -8.25
CA PHE A 118 18.84 9.48 -7.11
C PHE A 118 19.25 8.37 -6.13
N ASP A 119 19.69 7.20 -6.62
CA ASP A 119 20.14 6.09 -5.76
C ASP A 119 21.38 6.45 -4.94
N GLU A 120 22.24 7.34 -5.48
CA GLU A 120 23.45 7.84 -4.82
C GLU A 120 23.15 8.95 -3.79
N MET A 121 21.91 9.43 -3.68
CA MET A 121 21.51 10.43 -2.68
C MET A 121 21.38 9.80 -1.29
N GLU A 122 22.01 10.43 -0.29
CA GLU A 122 21.93 9.98 1.11
C GLU A 122 20.51 10.14 1.69
N ASP A 123 19.78 11.16 1.21
CA ASP A 123 18.41 11.46 1.61
C ASP A 123 17.42 10.39 1.12
N ALA A 124 16.71 9.76 2.06
CA ALA A 124 15.70 8.74 1.79
C ALA A 124 14.46 9.32 1.08
N TYR A 125 14.09 10.58 1.36
CA TYR A 125 12.97 11.26 0.72
C TYR A 125 13.26 11.55 -0.76
N LEU A 126 14.48 12.00 -1.07
CA LEU A 126 14.89 12.18 -2.46
C LEU A 126 15.01 10.83 -3.19
N ARG A 127 15.44 9.76 -2.52
CA ARG A 127 15.40 8.40 -3.06
C ARG A 127 13.98 7.91 -3.33
N GLU A 128 13.01 8.26 -2.50
CA GLU A 128 11.60 7.91 -2.74
C GLU A 128 11.03 8.63 -3.98
N ARG A 129 11.46 9.87 -4.27
CA ARG A 129 11.09 10.60 -5.50
C ARG A 129 11.60 9.96 -6.79
N LYS A 130 12.54 9.01 -6.72
CA LYS A 130 12.92 8.19 -7.88
C LYS A 130 11.72 7.44 -8.44
N SER A 131 10.81 6.99 -7.58
CA SER A 131 9.60 6.28 -8.02
C SER A 131 8.66 7.17 -8.84
N ASP A 132 8.61 8.47 -8.57
CA ASP A 132 7.84 9.44 -9.36
C ASP A 132 8.46 9.60 -10.77
N LEU A 133 9.79 9.64 -10.85
CA LEU A 133 10.52 9.67 -12.12
C LEU A 133 10.27 8.40 -12.95
N GLU A 134 10.28 7.23 -12.31
CA GLU A 134 9.97 5.94 -12.95
C GLU A 134 8.54 5.91 -13.49
N GLN A 135 7.57 6.42 -12.73
CA GLN A 135 6.16 6.50 -13.15
C GLN A 135 5.95 7.46 -14.34
N VAL A 136 6.59 8.63 -14.33
CA VAL A 136 6.53 9.57 -15.45
C VAL A 136 7.14 8.96 -16.71
N THR A 137 8.27 8.28 -16.56
CA THR A 137 8.97 7.59 -17.64
C THR A 137 8.11 6.51 -18.29
N GLU A 138 7.48 5.68 -17.47
CA GLU A 138 6.55 4.66 -17.93
C GLU A 138 5.42 5.24 -18.77
N ARG A 139 4.79 6.32 -18.30
CA ARG A 139 3.69 6.97 -19.01
C ARG A 139 4.13 7.46 -20.38
N VAL A 140 5.30 8.11 -20.47
CA VAL A 140 5.86 8.58 -21.75
C VAL A 140 6.15 7.41 -22.69
N LEU A 141 6.75 6.33 -22.19
CA LEU A 141 7.05 5.13 -22.97
C LEU A 141 5.80 4.43 -23.49
N HIS A 142 4.70 4.47 -22.72
CA HIS A 142 3.41 3.92 -23.14
C HIS A 142 2.82 4.65 -24.35
N PHE A 143 2.83 5.98 -24.33
CA PHE A 143 2.38 6.80 -25.46
C PHE A 143 3.29 6.63 -26.68
N LEU A 144 4.61 6.49 -26.50
CA LEU A 144 5.56 6.23 -27.58
C LEU A 144 5.30 4.91 -28.32
N LYS A 145 4.85 3.87 -27.62
CA LYS A 145 4.48 2.57 -28.19
C LYS A 145 3.13 2.55 -28.92
N GLY A 146 2.44 3.69 -29.01
CA GLY A 146 1.10 3.79 -29.61
C GLY A 146 -0.02 3.19 -28.75
N GLY A 147 0.25 2.96 -27.46
CA GLY A 147 -0.75 2.51 -26.50
C GLY A 147 -1.77 3.61 -26.23
N THR A 148 -3.05 3.30 -26.39
CA THR A 148 -4.08 4.06 -25.65
C THR A 148 -3.90 3.75 -24.16
N SER A 149 -4.01 4.77 -23.31
CA SER A 149 -3.85 4.74 -21.83
C SER A 149 -4.23 3.38 -21.19
N PRO A 150 -3.53 2.89 -20.13
CA PRO A 150 -3.89 1.65 -19.43
C PRO A 150 -5.31 1.67 -18.86
N VAL A 151 -5.99 2.81 -18.89
CA VAL A 151 -7.45 2.95 -18.72
C VAL A 151 -8.22 2.43 -19.96
N VAL A 152 -7.87 1.24 -20.46
CA VAL A 152 -8.83 0.48 -21.28
C VAL A 152 -9.65 -0.37 -20.32
N ARG A 153 -10.82 0.17 -19.99
CA ARG A 153 -12.02 -0.59 -19.65
C ARG A 153 -12.16 -1.76 -20.61
N THR A 154 -11.71 -2.94 -20.21
CA THR A 154 -12.05 -4.18 -20.89
C THR A 154 -13.50 -4.53 -20.58
N LYS A 155 -14.42 -3.94 -21.34
CA LYS A 155 -15.67 -4.67 -21.62
C LYS A 155 -15.27 -5.95 -22.36
N PRO A 156 -15.72 -7.14 -21.95
CA PRO A 156 -15.34 -8.38 -22.61
C PRO A 156 -15.88 -8.34 -24.04
N GLN A 157 -15.00 -8.14 -25.02
CA GLN A 157 -15.35 -8.43 -26.40
C GLN A 157 -15.22 -9.94 -26.59
N ALA A 158 -16.37 -10.60 -26.70
CA ALA A 158 -16.50 -11.97 -27.12
C ALA A 158 -15.72 -12.18 -28.43
N ARG A 159 -14.64 -12.95 -28.38
CA ARG A 159 -14.06 -13.58 -29.57
C ARG A 159 -14.67 -14.97 -29.76
N PRO A 160 -14.82 -15.43 -31.01
CA PRO A 160 -15.64 -16.60 -31.32
C PRO A 160 -14.97 -17.86 -30.78
N GLN A 161 -15.78 -18.63 -30.07
CA GLN A 161 -15.50 -19.95 -29.56
C GLN A 161 -15.13 -20.88 -30.72
N GLN A 162 -13.97 -21.53 -30.63
CA GLN A 162 -13.78 -22.85 -31.21
C GLN A 162 -12.84 -23.67 -30.34
N GLU A 163 -13.47 -24.64 -29.68
CA GLU A 163 -12.91 -25.92 -29.24
C GLU A 163 -11.93 -25.92 -28.06
N LEU A 164 -12.49 -26.04 -26.87
CA LEU A 164 -12.28 -27.23 -26.02
C LEU A 164 -13.42 -27.28 -24.98
N GLN A 165 -14.23 -28.32 -25.10
CA GLN A 165 -15.41 -28.57 -24.28
C GLN A 165 -15.03 -28.87 -22.83
N LEU A 166 -15.43 -28.01 -21.90
CA LEU A 166 -15.75 -28.31 -20.50
C LEU A 166 -16.68 -27.20 -20.00
N GLY A 167 -17.99 -27.49 -19.95
CA GLY A 167 -19.01 -26.88 -19.08
C GLY A 167 -19.17 -25.35 -19.03
N ASP A 168 -20.22 -24.87 -19.71
CA ASP A 168 -20.98 -23.62 -19.55
C ASP A 168 -20.70 -22.71 -18.33
N THR A 169 -20.36 -21.45 -18.65
CA THR A 169 -20.69 -20.20 -17.91
C THR A 169 -20.43 -20.16 -16.40
N MET A 170 -19.16 -20.17 -15.99
CA MET A 170 -18.73 -19.59 -14.70
C MET A 170 -17.66 -18.53 -14.98
N ASP A 171 -17.81 -17.34 -14.40
CA ASP A 171 -16.74 -16.34 -14.36
C ASP A 171 -15.50 -17.00 -13.75
N VAL A 172 -14.48 -17.25 -14.57
CA VAL A 172 -13.26 -17.89 -14.10
C VAL A 172 -12.58 -16.91 -13.14
N PRO A 173 -12.33 -17.30 -11.88
CA PRO A 173 -11.72 -16.41 -10.90
C PRO A 173 -10.38 -15.90 -11.42
N LEU A 174 -10.13 -14.60 -11.29
CA LEU A 174 -8.88 -13.99 -11.72
C LEU A 174 -7.95 -13.82 -10.53
N VAL A 175 -6.66 -13.95 -10.77
CA VAL A 175 -5.61 -13.75 -9.77
C VAL A 175 -4.57 -12.80 -10.35
N LEU A 176 -4.27 -11.75 -9.61
CA LEU A 176 -3.37 -10.70 -10.07
C LEU A 176 -1.90 -11.08 -9.83
N VAL A 177 -1.04 -10.78 -10.78
CA VAL A 177 0.41 -10.90 -10.63
C VAL A 177 1.05 -9.58 -11.04
N ALA A 178 1.82 -8.95 -10.15
CA ALA A 178 2.46 -7.68 -10.41
C ALA A 178 3.89 -7.66 -9.86
N HIS A 179 4.73 -6.73 -10.31
CA HIS A 179 6.02 -6.51 -9.66
C HIS A 179 5.81 -5.85 -8.30
N ASP A 180 5.08 -4.73 -8.29
CA ASP A 180 4.62 -4.00 -7.11
C ASP A 180 3.18 -3.52 -7.34
N LEU A 181 2.49 -3.16 -6.26
CA LEU A 181 1.14 -2.57 -6.30
C LEU A 181 1.12 -1.31 -5.47
N SER A 182 0.76 -0.19 -6.10
CA SER A 182 0.56 1.06 -5.36
C SER A 182 -0.73 1.00 -4.53
N PRO A 183 -0.84 1.79 -3.44
CA PRO A 183 -2.09 1.91 -2.69
C PRO A 183 -3.29 2.35 -3.55
N ALA A 184 -3.05 3.14 -4.60
CA ALA A 184 -4.09 3.59 -5.53
C ALA A 184 -4.60 2.44 -6.40
N ASP A 185 -3.70 1.56 -6.88
CA ASP A 185 -4.08 0.34 -7.57
C ASP A 185 -4.93 -0.52 -6.63
N MET A 186 -4.45 -0.74 -5.39
CA MET A 186 -5.09 -1.52 -4.31
C MET A 186 -6.56 -1.12 -4.04
N LEU A 187 -6.89 0.18 -4.10
CA LEU A 187 -8.25 0.69 -3.90
C LEU A 187 -9.20 0.35 -5.05
N GLN A 188 -8.71 0.33 -6.29
CA GLN A 188 -9.51 -0.11 -7.45
C GLN A 188 -9.81 -1.62 -7.39
N PHE A 189 -9.01 -2.41 -6.64
CA PHE A 189 -9.27 -3.84 -6.47
C PHE A 189 -10.47 -4.15 -5.58
N LYS A 190 -10.84 -3.27 -4.66
CA LYS A 190 -12.02 -3.48 -3.78
C LYS A 190 -13.32 -3.60 -4.59
N GLU A 191 -13.36 -3.04 -5.80
CA GLU A 191 -14.50 -3.08 -6.72
C GLU A 191 -14.35 -4.15 -7.83
N SER A 192 -13.27 -4.93 -7.80
CA SER A 192 -12.86 -5.82 -8.89
C SER A 192 -13.12 -7.32 -8.62
N VAL A 193 -12.96 -8.15 -9.65
CA VAL A 193 -13.31 -9.59 -9.68
C VAL A 193 -12.15 -10.52 -9.25
N PHE A 194 -11.06 -9.98 -8.67
CA PHE A 194 -9.89 -10.77 -8.34
C PHE A 194 -10.04 -11.51 -7.00
N THR A 195 -9.56 -12.76 -6.97
CA THR A 195 -9.66 -13.65 -5.80
C THR A 195 -8.36 -13.79 -5.02
N GLY A 196 -7.27 -13.20 -5.52
CA GLY A 196 -5.94 -13.28 -4.93
C GLY A 196 -4.95 -12.40 -5.68
N PHE A 197 -3.80 -12.11 -5.05
CA PHE A 197 -2.71 -11.43 -5.75
C PHE A 197 -1.31 -11.86 -5.30
N VAL A 198 -0.34 -11.69 -6.21
CA VAL A 198 1.08 -11.96 -6.00
C VAL A 198 1.89 -10.74 -6.39
N THR A 199 2.85 -10.34 -5.54
CA THR A 199 3.83 -9.30 -5.87
C THR A 199 5.26 -9.80 -5.76
N ASP A 200 6.12 -9.32 -6.67
CA ASP A 200 7.56 -9.62 -6.63
C ASP A 200 8.26 -8.97 -5.45
N VAL A 201 7.89 -7.72 -5.15
CA VAL A 201 8.42 -6.94 -4.03
C VAL A 201 7.41 -6.83 -2.90
N GLY A 202 7.85 -6.31 -1.75
CA GLY A 202 7.01 -6.15 -0.57
C GLY A 202 7.47 -7.01 0.61
N GLY A 203 7.19 -6.51 1.81
CA GLY A 203 7.53 -7.15 3.08
C GLY A 203 6.28 -7.42 3.92
N LYS A 204 6.41 -8.17 5.01
CA LYS A 204 5.27 -8.48 5.91
C LYS A 204 4.57 -7.25 6.51
N THR A 205 5.22 -6.10 6.46
CA THR A 205 4.77 -4.80 7.00
C THR A 205 4.65 -3.72 5.93
N SER A 206 4.74 -4.05 4.63
CA SER A 206 4.56 -3.04 3.58
C SER A 206 3.10 -2.59 3.48
N HIS A 207 2.86 -1.43 2.86
CA HIS A 207 1.52 -0.92 2.61
C HIS A 207 0.64 -1.94 1.86
N THR A 208 1.18 -2.56 0.81
CA THR A 208 0.53 -3.66 0.08
C THR A 208 0.11 -4.79 1.01
N ALA A 209 0.96 -5.11 2.00
CA ALA A 209 0.70 -6.20 2.92
C ALA A 209 -0.38 -5.88 3.98
N ILE A 210 -0.43 -4.63 4.43
CA ILE A 210 -1.47 -4.15 5.34
C ILE A 210 -2.82 -4.16 4.63
N VAL A 211 -2.88 -3.66 3.39
CA VAL A 211 -4.11 -3.62 2.60
C VAL A 211 -4.59 -5.02 2.21
N ALA A 212 -3.68 -5.96 1.90
CA ALA A 212 -4.05 -7.36 1.65
C ALA A 212 -4.86 -7.96 2.81
N ARG A 213 -4.43 -7.68 4.04
CA ARG A 213 -5.08 -8.18 5.25
C ARG A 213 -6.41 -7.52 5.51
N SER A 214 -6.53 -6.22 5.24
CA SER A 214 -7.80 -5.51 5.44
C SER A 214 -8.86 -5.92 4.42
N LEU A 215 -8.45 -6.34 3.22
CA LEU A 215 -9.35 -6.85 2.18
C LEU A 215 -9.71 -8.34 2.35
N ASP A 216 -9.03 -9.08 3.24
CA ASP A 216 -9.19 -10.53 3.46
C ASP A 216 -9.02 -11.37 2.17
N ILE A 217 -8.16 -10.91 1.26
CA ILE A 217 -7.86 -11.58 -0.01
C ILE A 217 -6.53 -12.33 0.13
N PRO A 218 -6.46 -13.64 -0.17
CA PRO A 218 -5.22 -14.42 -0.12
C PRO A 218 -4.09 -13.77 -0.94
N ALA A 219 -2.93 -13.56 -0.31
CA ALA A 219 -1.84 -12.82 -0.94
C ALA A 219 -0.45 -13.30 -0.52
N VAL A 220 0.44 -13.33 -1.51
CA VAL A 220 1.86 -13.66 -1.35
C VAL A 220 2.70 -12.51 -1.91
N VAL A 221 3.49 -11.86 -1.06
CA VAL A 221 4.36 -10.73 -1.46
C VAL A 221 5.82 -11.14 -1.41
N GLY A 222 6.71 -10.39 -2.05
CA GLY A 222 8.14 -10.71 -2.02
C GLY A 222 8.47 -12.01 -2.77
N ALA A 223 7.67 -12.38 -3.77
CA ALA A 223 7.83 -13.58 -4.58
C ALA A 223 8.97 -13.46 -5.62
N ARG A 224 9.72 -12.35 -5.58
CA ARG A 224 10.92 -12.00 -6.35
C ARG A 224 10.73 -11.90 -7.85
N SER A 225 10.48 -13.01 -8.53
CA SER A 225 10.42 -13.09 -10.00
C SER A 225 9.13 -13.71 -10.47
N ALA A 226 8.07 -13.66 -9.65
CA ALA A 226 6.77 -14.22 -9.99
C ALA A 226 6.17 -13.56 -11.24
N SER A 227 6.27 -12.23 -11.37
CA SER A 227 5.79 -11.51 -12.55
C SER A 227 6.54 -11.86 -13.84
N GLN A 228 7.78 -12.35 -13.74
CA GLN A 228 8.61 -12.75 -14.89
C GLN A 228 8.39 -14.21 -15.28
N LEU A 229 8.08 -15.07 -14.32
CA LEU A 229 7.94 -16.51 -14.52
C LEU A 229 6.51 -16.92 -14.87
N ILE A 230 5.51 -16.25 -14.30
CA ILE A 230 4.09 -16.50 -14.55
C ILE A 230 3.70 -15.84 -15.87
N ARG A 231 2.91 -16.53 -16.69
CA ARG A 231 2.40 -15.98 -17.96
C ARG A 231 0.93 -15.61 -17.83
N GLN A 232 0.51 -14.72 -18.72
CA GLN A 232 -0.89 -14.33 -18.82
C GLN A 232 -1.75 -15.57 -19.07
N ASP A 233 -2.85 -15.66 -18.32
CA ASP A 233 -3.81 -16.77 -18.37
C ASP A 233 -3.29 -18.13 -17.86
N ASP A 234 -2.13 -18.18 -17.19
CA ASP A 234 -1.72 -19.41 -16.49
C ASP A 234 -2.70 -19.73 -15.36
N TRP A 235 -2.98 -21.02 -15.14
CA TRP A 235 -3.63 -21.43 -13.90
C TRP A 235 -2.67 -21.24 -12.74
N ILE A 236 -3.12 -20.51 -11.72
CA ILE A 236 -2.34 -20.28 -10.52
C ILE A 236 -3.13 -20.56 -9.25
N ILE A 237 -2.43 -21.14 -8.28
CA ILE A 237 -2.92 -21.36 -6.92
C ILE A 237 -2.05 -20.51 -6.01
N ILE A 238 -2.68 -19.65 -5.21
CA ILE A 238 -2.04 -18.94 -4.11
C ILE A 238 -2.40 -19.67 -2.81
N ASP A 239 -1.40 -20.18 -2.12
CA ASP A 239 -1.49 -20.66 -0.74
C ASP A 239 -0.96 -19.54 0.17
N GLY A 240 -1.87 -18.67 0.61
CA GLY A 240 -1.57 -17.55 1.48
C GLY A 240 -1.20 -17.97 2.91
N ASP A 241 -1.49 -19.21 3.30
CA ASP A 241 -1.10 -19.77 4.60
C ASP A 241 0.38 -20.16 4.61
N MET A 242 0.84 -20.82 3.53
CA MET A 242 2.23 -21.29 3.40
C MET A 242 3.15 -20.27 2.71
N GLY A 243 2.60 -19.25 2.04
CA GLY A 243 3.38 -18.28 1.28
C GLY A 243 3.88 -18.85 -0.05
N VAL A 244 3.09 -19.70 -0.70
CA VAL A 244 3.48 -20.43 -1.91
C VAL A 244 2.53 -20.11 -3.05
N VAL A 245 3.08 -19.94 -4.25
CA VAL A 245 2.34 -19.79 -5.49
C VAL A 245 2.66 -20.98 -6.38
N ILE A 246 1.66 -21.73 -6.82
CA ILE A 246 1.83 -22.87 -7.73
C ILE A 246 1.31 -22.46 -9.11
N VAL A 247 2.17 -22.58 -10.12
CA VAL A 247 1.90 -22.15 -11.49
C VAL A 247 1.72 -23.38 -12.38
N ASP A 248 0.73 -23.33 -13.28
CA ASP A 248 0.34 -24.42 -14.17
C ASP A 248 0.17 -25.76 -13.41
N PRO A 249 -0.65 -25.81 -12.34
CA PRO A 249 -0.82 -26.99 -11.51
C PRO A 249 -1.43 -28.14 -12.31
N SER A 250 -0.95 -29.36 -12.04
CA SER A 250 -1.58 -30.55 -12.59
C SER A 250 -3.04 -30.66 -12.08
N PRO A 251 -3.94 -31.36 -12.81
CA PRO A 251 -5.32 -31.56 -12.39
C PRO A 251 -5.46 -32.17 -10.98
N ILE A 252 -4.48 -32.99 -10.57
CA ILE A 252 -4.45 -33.60 -9.23
C ILE A 252 -4.21 -32.53 -8.16
N ILE A 253 -3.24 -31.64 -8.37
CA ILE A 253 -2.92 -30.54 -7.45
C ILE A 253 -4.09 -29.55 -7.39
N LEU A 254 -4.69 -29.21 -8.54
CA LEU A 254 -5.86 -28.34 -8.61
C LEU A 254 -7.03 -28.91 -7.80
N ALA A 255 -7.30 -30.22 -7.90
CA ALA A 255 -8.35 -30.88 -7.14
C ALA A 255 -8.08 -30.90 -5.62
N GLU A 256 -6.83 -31.16 -5.21
CA GLU A 256 -6.43 -31.15 -3.80
C GLU A 256 -6.60 -29.75 -3.19
N TYR A 257 -6.08 -28.73 -3.86
CA TYR A 257 -6.20 -27.34 -3.39
C TYR A 257 -7.64 -26.83 -3.44
N GLY A 258 -8.42 -27.23 -4.45
CA GLY A 258 -9.86 -26.94 -4.48
C GLY A 258 -10.63 -27.58 -3.33
N PHE A 259 -10.20 -28.76 -2.86
CA PHE A 259 -10.75 -29.36 -1.64
C PHE A 259 -10.36 -28.58 -0.38
N LYS A 260 -9.08 -28.19 -0.25
CA LYS A 260 -8.59 -27.37 0.88
C LYS A 260 -9.29 -26.01 0.94
N GLN A 261 -9.48 -25.35 -0.20
CA GLN A 261 -10.21 -24.08 -0.31
C GLN A 261 -11.62 -24.22 0.26
N ARG A 262 -12.39 -25.21 -0.21
CA ARG A 262 -13.75 -25.49 0.31
C ARG A 262 -13.78 -25.81 1.80
N GLN A 263 -12.77 -26.52 2.32
CA GLN A 263 -12.67 -26.77 3.76
C GLN A 263 -12.42 -25.48 4.55
N GLY A 264 -11.56 -24.61 4.04
CA GLY A 264 -11.32 -23.27 4.59
C GLY A 264 -12.59 -22.43 4.62
N ASP A 265 -13.36 -22.42 3.53
CA ASP A 265 -14.62 -21.68 3.43
C ASP A 265 -15.67 -22.20 4.43
N LEU A 266 -15.82 -23.54 4.53
CA LEU A 266 -16.70 -24.17 5.52
C LEU A 266 -16.30 -23.81 6.96
N GLU A 267 -15.00 -23.75 7.25
CA GLU A 267 -14.51 -23.36 8.58
C GLU A 267 -14.76 -21.86 8.85
N ARG A 268 -14.53 -20.99 7.86
CA ARG A 268 -14.89 -19.56 7.94
C ARG A 268 -16.39 -19.37 8.20
N GLU A 269 -17.25 -20.13 7.55
CA GLU A 269 -18.69 -20.11 7.82
C GLU A 269 -19.02 -20.55 9.26
N ARG A 270 -18.36 -21.59 9.77
CA ARG A 270 -18.52 -22.04 11.16
C ARG A 270 -18.07 -20.97 12.15
N LEU A 271 -16.92 -20.35 11.92
CA LEU A 271 -16.40 -19.26 12.76
C LEU A 271 -17.33 -18.04 12.73
N THR A 272 -17.94 -17.73 11.58
CA THR A 272 -18.90 -16.63 11.44
C THR A 272 -20.13 -16.83 12.33
N ARG A 273 -20.53 -18.08 12.60
CA ARG A 273 -21.63 -18.38 13.56
C ARG A 273 -21.24 -18.07 15.00
N LEU A 274 -19.94 -18.08 15.32
CA LEU A 274 -19.43 -17.76 16.65
C LEU A 274 -19.32 -16.26 16.93
N ARG A 275 -19.52 -15.41 15.92
CA ARG A 275 -19.32 -13.95 15.99
C ARG A 275 -19.98 -13.28 17.19
N HIS A 276 -21.19 -13.68 17.54
CA HIS A 276 -21.95 -13.12 18.68
C HIS A 276 -22.05 -14.09 19.86
N THR A 277 -21.24 -15.15 19.86
CA THR A 277 -21.19 -16.12 20.94
C THR A 277 -20.24 -15.62 22.03
N PRO A 278 -20.64 -15.60 23.31
CA PRO A 278 -19.75 -15.22 24.40
C PRO A 278 -18.47 -16.08 24.42
N ALA A 279 -17.31 -15.45 24.55
CA ALA A 279 -16.05 -16.15 24.70
C ALA A 279 -15.91 -16.72 26.12
N VAL A 280 -16.22 -18.01 26.25
CA VAL A 280 -16.17 -18.77 27.51
C VAL A 280 -15.39 -20.05 27.29
N THR A 281 -14.45 -20.35 28.18
CA THR A 281 -13.67 -21.59 28.16
C THR A 281 -14.54 -22.81 28.52
N LEU A 282 -14.05 -24.02 28.27
CA LEU A 282 -14.76 -25.26 28.59
C LEU A 282 -15.11 -25.43 30.08
N ASP A 283 -14.32 -24.79 30.96
CA ASP A 283 -14.51 -24.77 32.42
C ASP A 283 -15.26 -23.51 32.92
N GLY A 284 -15.78 -22.68 32.02
CA GLY A 284 -16.70 -21.58 32.37
C GLY A 284 -16.06 -20.21 32.61
N GLN A 285 -14.75 -20.06 32.41
CA GLN A 285 -14.06 -18.77 32.55
C GLN A 285 -14.42 -17.86 31.36
N LYS A 286 -14.96 -16.68 31.67
CA LYS A 286 -15.24 -15.65 30.66
C LYS A 286 -13.96 -14.91 30.28
N ILE A 287 -13.80 -14.63 28.99
CA ILE A 287 -12.69 -13.86 28.43
C ILE A 287 -13.28 -12.78 27.52
N GLU A 288 -12.65 -11.60 27.48
CA GLU A 288 -13.02 -10.54 26.55
C GLU A 288 -12.13 -10.59 25.32
N LEU A 289 -12.74 -10.64 24.14
CA LEU A 289 -12.03 -10.54 22.85
C LEU A 289 -12.17 -9.12 22.32
N LEU A 290 -11.12 -8.33 22.51
CA LEU A 290 -11.05 -6.93 22.10
C LEU A 290 -10.26 -6.80 20.81
N ALA A 291 -10.63 -5.83 19.97
CA ALA A 291 -9.95 -5.54 18.71
C ALA A 291 -8.76 -4.59 18.91
N ASN A 292 -7.73 -4.73 18.06
CA ASN A 292 -6.69 -3.73 17.90
C ASN A 292 -6.99 -2.96 16.61
N ILE A 293 -6.97 -1.62 16.67
CA ILE A 293 -7.28 -0.75 15.54
C ILE A 293 -6.17 0.27 15.31
N GLU A 294 -6.03 0.72 14.06
CA GLU A 294 -5.06 1.74 13.65
C GLU A 294 -5.76 3.01 13.16
N MET A 295 -6.97 2.86 12.62
CA MET A 295 -7.81 3.95 12.13
C MET A 295 -9.16 3.99 12.85
N PRO A 296 -9.81 5.16 13.01
CA PRO A 296 -11.15 5.24 13.60
C PRO A 296 -12.20 4.42 12.85
N GLU A 297 -12.08 4.29 11.53
CA GLU A 297 -12.99 3.53 10.67
C GLU A 297 -12.97 2.02 10.97
N ASP A 298 -11.88 1.52 11.58
CA ASP A 298 -11.77 0.11 11.97
C ASP A 298 -12.73 -0.24 13.13
N ALA A 299 -13.22 0.74 13.89
CA ALA A 299 -14.16 0.52 15.00
C ALA A 299 -15.48 -0.13 14.53
N GLU A 300 -16.02 0.33 13.40
CA GLU A 300 -17.22 -0.27 12.81
C GLU A 300 -16.96 -1.72 12.36
N THR A 301 -15.77 -1.96 11.80
CA THR A 301 -15.34 -3.30 11.40
C THR A 301 -15.19 -4.21 12.63
N ALA A 302 -14.63 -3.71 13.73
CA ALA A 302 -14.49 -4.43 14.99
C ALA A 302 -15.85 -4.90 15.54
N ILE A 303 -16.87 -4.04 15.54
CA ILE A 303 -18.24 -4.43 15.90
C ILE A 303 -18.78 -5.50 14.95
N ARG A 304 -18.59 -5.30 13.63
CA ARG A 304 -19.09 -6.25 12.62
C ARG A 304 -18.50 -7.64 12.79
N VAL A 305 -17.29 -7.79 13.33
CA VAL A 305 -16.66 -9.09 13.62
C VAL A 305 -16.91 -9.60 15.05
N GLY A 306 -17.72 -8.89 15.84
CA GLY A 306 -18.14 -9.34 17.17
C GLY A 306 -17.18 -8.99 18.31
N ALA A 307 -16.27 -8.04 18.12
CA ALA A 307 -15.39 -7.58 19.19
C ALA A 307 -16.22 -6.90 20.30
N VAL A 308 -15.86 -7.17 21.56
CA VAL A 308 -16.55 -6.60 22.74
C VAL A 308 -15.91 -5.29 23.22
N GLY A 309 -15.18 -4.62 22.33
CA GLY A 309 -14.44 -3.39 22.59
C GLY A 309 -13.14 -3.32 21.81
N VAL A 310 -12.46 -2.19 21.92
CA VAL A 310 -11.11 -1.96 21.39
C VAL A 310 -10.12 -2.06 22.55
N GLY A 311 -9.20 -3.03 22.45
CA GLY A 311 -8.16 -3.28 23.45
C GLY A 311 -6.92 -2.43 23.22
N LEU A 312 -6.72 -1.97 22.00
CA LEU A 312 -5.64 -1.07 21.62
C LEU A 312 -6.02 -0.26 20.38
N PHE A 313 -6.16 1.06 20.54
CA PHE A 313 -6.14 2.01 19.44
C PHE A 313 -4.75 2.63 19.37
N ARG A 314 -4.04 2.34 18.28
CA ARG A 314 -2.72 2.88 17.94
C ARG A 314 -2.84 4.30 17.40
N SER A 315 -2.38 5.29 18.18
CA SER A 315 -2.50 6.70 17.77
C SER A 315 -1.40 7.17 16.81
N GLU A 316 -0.41 6.32 16.48
CA GLU A 316 0.80 6.76 15.78
C GLU A 316 0.53 7.28 14.37
N PHE A 317 -0.51 6.79 13.71
CA PHE A 317 -0.93 7.27 12.38
C PHE A 317 -1.14 8.79 12.35
N LEU A 318 -1.69 9.37 13.43
CA LEU A 318 -1.91 10.83 13.53
C LEU A 318 -0.63 11.65 13.51
N PHE A 319 0.50 11.04 13.88
CA PHE A 319 1.79 11.71 14.05
C PHE A 319 2.79 11.35 12.94
N MET A 320 2.49 10.36 12.09
CA MET A 320 3.38 9.90 11.03
C MET A 320 3.25 10.77 9.76
N GLY A 321 4.38 11.05 9.10
CA GLY A 321 4.42 11.78 7.82
C GLY A 321 4.24 13.31 7.91
N ARG A 322 4.18 13.87 9.13
CA ARG A 322 3.94 15.30 9.36
C ARG A 322 5.25 16.01 9.72
N GLN A 323 5.88 16.67 8.75
CA GLN A 323 7.10 17.46 8.96
C GLN A 323 6.78 18.72 9.78
N GLY A 324 6.96 18.67 11.11
CA GLY A 324 6.81 19.80 12.03
C GLY A 324 5.36 20.22 12.38
N ASN A 325 4.36 19.85 11.57
CA ASN A 325 2.94 20.13 11.84
C ASN A 325 2.27 19.00 12.63
N LEU A 326 2.58 18.91 13.92
CA LEU A 326 1.92 17.97 14.83
C LEU A 326 0.40 18.23 14.89
N PRO A 327 -0.43 17.17 15.02
CA PRO A 327 -1.88 17.32 15.08
C PRO A 327 -2.29 18.10 16.33
N ASP A 328 -3.15 19.10 16.14
CA ASP A 328 -3.66 19.90 17.26
C ASP A 328 -4.67 19.11 18.13
N GLU A 329 -5.09 19.70 19.24
CA GLU A 329 -6.02 19.06 20.17
C GLU A 329 -7.37 18.72 19.50
N GLU A 330 -7.86 19.60 18.63
CA GLU A 330 -9.17 19.44 18.01
C GLU A 330 -9.13 18.30 16.99
N GLU A 331 -8.12 18.27 16.14
CA GLU A 331 -7.91 17.19 15.18
C GLU A 331 -7.80 15.83 15.88
N GLN A 332 -6.99 15.74 16.93
CA GLN A 332 -6.87 14.51 17.71
C GLN A 332 -8.20 14.12 18.37
N PHE A 333 -8.91 15.09 18.96
CA PHE A 333 -10.22 14.87 19.58
C PHE A 333 -11.23 14.34 18.56
N GLN A 334 -11.26 14.88 17.35
CA GLN A 334 -12.17 14.42 16.29
C GLN A 334 -11.92 12.96 15.92
N GLN A 335 -10.65 12.53 15.83
CA GLN A 335 -10.33 11.14 15.49
C GLN A 335 -10.65 10.19 16.66
N TYR A 336 -10.34 10.57 17.90
CA TYR A 336 -10.71 9.78 19.08
C TYR A 336 -12.24 9.70 19.25
N ARG A 337 -12.96 10.80 19.02
CA ARG A 337 -14.43 10.85 19.03
C ARG A 337 -15.01 9.83 18.05
N ARG A 338 -14.53 9.83 16.80
CA ARG A 338 -15.02 8.91 15.76
C ARG A 338 -14.84 7.44 16.17
N ALA A 339 -13.69 7.09 16.76
CA ALA A 339 -13.47 5.73 17.26
C ALA A 339 -14.40 5.37 18.44
N VAL A 340 -14.62 6.29 19.38
CA VAL A 340 -15.49 6.09 20.55
C VAL A 340 -16.96 5.96 20.14
N GLU A 341 -17.46 6.86 19.30
CA GLU A 341 -18.82 6.81 18.75
C GLU A 341 -19.02 5.57 17.88
N GLY A 342 -18.01 5.24 17.07
CA GLY A 342 -17.97 4.03 16.24
C GLY A 342 -18.15 2.75 17.05
N MET A 343 -17.67 2.71 18.30
CA MET A 343 -17.80 1.55 19.19
C MET A 343 -19.15 1.42 19.92
N GLN A 344 -20.10 2.34 19.69
CA GLN A 344 -21.50 2.24 20.18
C GLN A 344 -21.64 1.92 21.68
N GLY A 345 -20.78 2.51 22.51
CA GLY A 345 -20.77 2.34 23.98
C GLY A 345 -19.87 1.22 24.51
N LEU A 346 -19.25 0.42 23.64
CA LEU A 346 -18.20 -0.52 24.03
C LEU A 346 -16.88 0.22 24.37
N PRO A 347 -16.02 -0.36 25.22
CA PRO A 347 -14.80 0.31 25.66
C PRO A 347 -13.79 0.52 24.52
N VAL A 348 -13.07 1.64 24.56
CA VAL A 348 -11.94 1.93 23.67
C VAL A 348 -10.70 2.26 24.49
N THR A 349 -9.67 1.43 24.36
CA THR A 349 -8.37 1.68 24.98
C THR A 349 -7.46 2.44 24.02
N ILE A 350 -7.27 3.74 24.25
CA ILE A 350 -6.42 4.61 23.43
C ILE A 350 -5.00 4.59 23.97
N ARG A 351 -4.05 4.21 23.13
CA ARG A 351 -2.63 4.28 23.45
C ARG A 351 -2.09 5.67 23.10
N THR A 352 -1.37 6.30 24.04
CA THR A 352 -0.64 7.55 23.77
C THR A 352 0.49 7.30 22.78
N VAL A 353 0.98 8.35 22.12
CA VAL A 353 1.91 8.22 20.99
C VAL A 353 3.13 7.33 21.29
N ASP A 354 3.36 6.30 20.45
CA ASP A 354 4.53 5.40 20.47
C ASP A 354 5.43 5.65 19.26
N VAL A 355 5.92 6.88 19.13
CA VAL A 355 6.83 7.32 18.06
C VAL A 355 8.21 7.64 18.67
N GLY A 356 9.27 7.34 17.92
CA GLY A 356 10.65 7.69 18.30
C GLY A 356 11.11 8.96 17.61
N ALA A 357 12.07 9.66 18.21
CA ALA A 357 12.74 10.84 17.62
C ALA A 357 13.42 10.56 16.27
N ASP A 358 13.68 9.28 15.95
CA ASP A 358 14.28 8.83 14.68
C ASP A 358 13.27 8.67 13.52
N LYS A 359 12.05 9.21 13.65
CA LYS A 359 11.12 9.44 12.53
C LYS A 359 11.07 10.95 12.26
N PRO A 360 11.07 11.40 11.00
CA PRO A 360 11.52 12.74 10.60
C PRO A 360 10.51 13.81 11.01
N LEU A 361 10.55 14.20 12.29
CA LEU A 361 9.82 15.35 12.81
C LEU A 361 10.71 16.60 12.84
N ASP A 362 12.04 16.44 12.71
CA ASP A 362 13.02 17.53 12.61
C ASP A 362 14.26 17.06 11.81
N GLU A 363 14.39 17.49 10.55
CA GLU A 363 15.64 17.28 9.77
C GLU A 363 16.84 18.04 10.37
N ALA A 364 16.58 19.08 11.19
CA ALA A 364 17.59 20.00 11.70
C ALA A 364 18.41 19.49 12.91
N ARG A 365 18.16 18.28 13.42
CA ARG A 365 18.83 17.72 14.61
C ARG A 365 19.54 16.38 14.36
N HIS A 366 20.03 16.16 13.15
CA HIS A 366 20.83 14.97 12.79
C HIS A 366 22.26 14.92 13.39
N ASP A 367 22.54 15.66 14.47
CA ASP A 367 23.83 15.63 15.18
C ASP A 367 23.70 15.02 16.58
N ALA A 368 23.25 13.77 16.65
CA ALA A 368 23.61 12.78 17.68
C ALA A 368 22.88 11.46 17.39
N ALA A 369 23.47 10.63 16.52
CA ALA A 369 23.01 9.28 16.24
C ALA A 369 22.80 8.48 17.54
N HIS A 370 21.54 8.22 17.90
CA HIS A 370 21.23 7.14 18.82
C HIS A 370 21.51 5.82 18.10
N LEU A 371 22.60 5.13 18.47
CA LEU A 371 23.03 3.84 17.91
C LEU A 371 21.94 2.74 17.90
N ASN A 372 20.83 2.93 18.62
CA ASN A 372 19.67 2.05 18.58
C ASN A 372 18.35 2.84 18.80
N PRO A 373 17.61 3.14 17.72
CA PRO A 373 16.31 3.82 17.79
C PRO A 373 15.26 3.15 18.68
N ALA A 374 15.32 1.82 18.83
CA ALA A 374 14.39 1.09 19.70
C ALA A 374 14.65 1.32 21.20
N LEU A 375 15.85 1.77 21.57
CA LEU A 375 16.25 2.06 22.95
C LEU A 375 16.35 3.56 23.25
N GLY A 376 16.10 4.41 22.24
CA GLY A 376 16.27 5.86 22.29
C GLY A 376 15.11 6.63 22.93
N LEU A 377 14.99 7.91 22.53
CA LEU A 377 13.92 8.81 22.92
C LEU A 377 12.64 8.48 22.13
N ARG A 378 11.83 7.58 22.67
CA ARG A 378 10.56 7.11 22.07
C ARG A 378 9.44 7.08 23.10
N ALA A 379 8.20 7.16 22.61
CA ALA A 379 7.00 6.89 23.39
C ALA A 379 6.93 7.81 24.61
N ILE A 380 6.68 7.25 25.80
CA ILE A 380 6.57 8.05 27.03
C ILE A 380 7.81 8.91 27.31
N ARG A 381 9.02 8.47 26.91
CA ARG A 381 10.23 9.27 27.11
C ARG A 381 10.20 10.55 26.28
N TRP A 382 9.68 10.47 25.06
CA TRP A 382 9.47 11.64 24.22
C TRP A 382 8.33 12.51 24.77
N SER A 383 7.20 11.90 25.14
CA SER A 383 6.06 12.60 25.76
C SER A 383 6.42 13.34 27.05
N LEU A 384 7.37 12.83 27.85
CA LEU A 384 7.86 13.50 29.06
C LEU A 384 8.94 14.55 28.77
N ALA A 385 9.67 14.41 27.67
CA ALA A 385 10.63 15.40 27.21
C ALA A 385 9.96 16.60 26.52
N ASP A 386 8.80 16.38 25.89
CA ASP A 386 7.93 17.41 25.30
C ASP A 386 6.52 17.36 25.91
N PRO A 387 6.33 17.99 27.10
CA PRO A 387 5.04 17.97 27.78
C PRO A 387 3.92 18.71 27.06
N GLU A 388 4.21 19.68 26.18
CA GLU A 388 3.17 20.47 25.51
C GLU A 388 2.44 19.61 24.46
N MET A 389 3.21 18.88 23.64
CA MET A 389 2.67 17.87 22.73
C MET A 389 1.88 16.80 23.49
N PHE A 390 2.41 16.32 24.62
CA PHE A 390 1.74 15.28 25.38
C PHE A 390 0.45 15.76 26.04
N LEU A 391 0.43 16.97 26.61
CA LEU A 391 -0.78 17.58 27.18
C LEU A 391 -1.86 17.77 26.11
N THR A 392 -1.48 18.14 24.89
CA THR A 392 -2.41 18.24 23.74
C THR A 392 -3.10 16.91 23.49
N GLN A 393 -2.33 15.81 23.44
CA GLN A 393 -2.90 14.47 23.28
C GLN A 393 -3.77 14.05 24.46
N LEU A 394 -3.33 14.30 25.70
CA LEU A 394 -4.09 13.94 26.90
C LEU A 394 -5.44 14.66 26.96
N ARG A 395 -5.48 15.98 26.70
CA ARG A 395 -6.73 16.75 26.65
C ARG A 395 -7.69 16.21 25.60
N ALA A 396 -7.20 15.90 24.40
CA ALA A 396 -8.00 15.33 23.34
C ALA A 396 -8.62 13.97 23.75
N ILE A 397 -7.84 13.09 24.39
CA ILE A 397 -8.33 11.79 24.90
C ILE A 397 -9.36 11.99 26.01
N LEU A 398 -9.10 12.88 26.97
CA LEU A 398 -10.01 13.18 28.08
C LEU A 398 -11.33 13.78 27.59
N ARG A 399 -11.29 14.65 26.57
CA ARG A 399 -12.49 15.16 25.90
C ARG A 399 -13.29 14.04 25.23
N ALA A 400 -12.63 13.09 24.55
CA ALA A 400 -13.29 11.95 23.95
C ALA A 400 -13.90 11.00 25.00
N ALA A 401 -13.29 10.88 26.18
CA ALA A 401 -13.80 10.10 27.31
C ALA A 401 -15.14 10.61 27.86
N ALA A 402 -15.52 11.86 27.58
CA ALA A 402 -16.85 12.37 27.93
C ALA A 402 -17.98 11.75 27.07
N LEU A 403 -17.63 11.15 25.92
CA LEU A 403 -18.59 10.60 24.96
C LEU A 403 -18.79 9.08 25.11
N GLY A 404 -17.91 8.38 25.82
CA GLY A 404 -17.97 6.93 25.98
C GLY A 404 -16.90 6.36 26.89
N LYS A 405 -16.84 5.03 27.00
CA LYS A 405 -15.91 4.34 27.91
C LYS A 405 -14.50 4.28 27.30
N VAL A 406 -13.64 5.21 27.72
CA VAL A 406 -12.24 5.26 27.24
C VAL A 406 -11.27 4.78 28.33
N ASN A 407 -10.33 3.92 27.96
CA ASN A 407 -9.16 3.62 28.78
C ASN A 407 -7.92 4.30 28.17
N LEU A 408 -7.04 4.83 29.01
CA LEU A 408 -5.75 5.39 28.59
C LEU A 408 -4.65 4.34 28.78
N LEU A 409 -3.88 4.07 27.72
CA LEU A 409 -2.72 3.19 27.76
C LEU A 409 -1.45 3.98 27.44
N VAL A 410 -0.43 3.85 28.29
CA VAL A 410 0.83 4.57 28.14
C VAL A 410 1.94 3.56 27.79
N PRO A 411 2.59 3.66 26.61
CA PRO A 411 3.62 2.74 26.17
C PRO A 411 4.97 2.99 26.87
N MET A 412 5.78 1.92 26.96
CA MET A 412 7.22 1.99 27.28
C MET A 412 7.58 2.57 28.67
N LEU A 413 6.67 2.52 29.65
CA LEU A 413 6.98 2.83 31.05
C LEU A 413 7.99 1.83 31.61
N ALA A 414 9.13 2.32 32.08
CA ALA A 414 10.21 1.51 32.65
C ALA A 414 10.42 1.81 34.15
N HIS A 415 10.10 3.02 34.60
CA HIS A 415 10.38 3.48 35.96
C HIS A 415 9.15 4.10 36.65
N ALA A 416 9.08 3.96 37.97
CA ALA A 416 7.99 4.53 38.78
C ALA A 416 7.91 6.07 38.68
N SER A 417 9.05 6.75 38.46
CA SER A 417 9.10 8.19 38.24
C SER A 417 8.33 8.62 36.99
N GLU A 418 8.42 7.85 35.91
CA GLU A 418 7.71 8.12 34.65
C GLU A 418 6.19 7.97 34.87
N ILE A 419 5.77 6.97 35.66
CA ILE A 419 4.36 6.79 36.05
C ILE A 419 3.87 8.01 36.82
N HIS A 420 4.62 8.46 37.83
CA HIS A 420 4.22 9.62 38.63
C HIS A 420 4.14 10.91 37.81
N GLN A 421 5.10 11.15 36.90
CA GLN A 421 5.08 12.30 36.00
C GLN A 421 3.90 12.23 35.02
N THR A 422 3.65 11.06 34.44
CA THR A 422 2.50 10.84 33.56
C THR A 422 1.19 11.14 34.27
N MET A 423 1.01 10.60 35.48
CA MET A 423 -0.19 10.85 36.29
C MET A 423 -0.33 12.32 36.71
N ALA A 424 0.77 13.06 36.87
CA ALA A 424 0.72 14.50 37.11
C ALA A 424 0.25 15.27 35.88
N LEU A 425 0.76 14.93 34.69
CA LEU A 425 0.33 15.55 33.43
C LEU A 425 -1.13 15.21 33.09
N VAL A 426 -1.59 13.99 33.37
CA VAL A 426 -3.01 13.59 33.24
C VAL A 426 -3.92 14.40 34.16
N LYS A 427 -3.47 14.79 35.36
CA LYS A 427 -4.25 15.65 36.27
C LYS A 427 -4.23 17.13 35.86
N GLN A 428 -3.20 17.54 35.14
CA GLN A 428 -3.04 18.90 34.65
C GLN A 428 -3.85 19.15 33.37
N ALA A 429 -3.88 18.15 32.48
CA ALA A 429 -4.79 18.10 31.34
C ALA A 429 -6.25 18.04 31.80
#